data_AF-A0A3D0MD85-F1
#
_entry.id   AF-A0A3D0MD85-F1
#
_cell.length_a   1.000
_cell.length_b   1.000
_cell.length_c   1.000
_cell.angle_alpha   90.00
_cell.angle_beta   90.00
_cell.angle_gamma   90.00
#
_symmetry.space_group_name_H-M   'P 1'
#
loop_
_entity.id
_entity.type
_entity.pdbx_description
1 polymer ?
#
loop_
_entity_poly.entity_id
_entity_poly.type
_entity_poly.pdbx_seq_one_letter_code
_entity_poly.pdbx_strand_id
1 'polypeptide(L)'
;MSKKKIRYAGEVFSGYNKPKKTPGENKKFAVLVKDKNGKDKIVRFGDPNMEHHSEGGKKGSGHGDAKRRENFRSRHNCDEKKDKTTPGYWSCNYSW
;
A
#
# COMPACT_ATOMS: atom_id res chain seq x y z
N MET A 1 21.72 -0.43 13.88
CA MET A 1 20.52 -0.16 14.69
C MET A 1 19.36 -1.00 14.17
N SER A 2 18.88 -1.98 14.93
CA SER A 2 17.76 -2.83 14.48
C SER A 2 16.47 -2.01 14.41
N LYS A 3 15.81 -1.95 13.26
CA LYS A 3 14.53 -1.23 13.10
C LYS A 3 13.51 -1.83 14.07
N LYS A 4 13.01 -1.05 15.02
CA LYS A 4 12.00 -1.48 16.00
C LYS A 4 10.76 -2.01 15.27
N LYS A 5 10.48 -3.31 15.44
CA LYS A 5 9.27 -3.95 14.90
C LYS A 5 8.06 -3.61 15.79
N ILE A 6 6.89 -3.42 15.19
CA ILE A 6 5.63 -3.16 15.88
C ILE A 6 4.77 -4.42 15.78
N ARG A 7 4.28 -4.92 16.92
CA ARG A 7 3.33 -6.04 16.98
C ARG A 7 1.94 -5.48 17.22
N TYR A 8 0.96 -5.79 16.37
CA TYR A 8 -0.41 -5.29 16.49
C TYR A 8 -1.39 -6.27 15.84
N ALA A 9 -2.46 -6.62 16.55
CA ALA A 9 -3.52 -7.55 16.09
C ALA A 9 -2.98 -8.85 15.45
N GLY A 10 -2.00 -9.49 16.10
CA GLY A 10 -1.37 -10.73 15.61
C GLY A 10 -0.34 -10.55 14.48
N GLU A 11 -0.19 -9.34 13.96
CA GLU A 11 0.70 -9.02 12.83
C GLU A 11 1.98 -8.31 13.29
N VAL A 12 3.05 -8.43 12.49
CA VAL A 12 4.33 -7.76 12.72
C VAL A 12 4.63 -6.78 11.58
N PHE A 13 4.86 -5.52 11.94
CA PHE A 13 5.18 -4.44 11.01
C PHE A 13 6.59 -3.88 11.25
N SER A 14 7.26 -3.44 10.18
CA SER A 14 8.57 -2.78 10.26
C SER A 14 8.50 -1.30 10.67
N GLY A 15 7.29 -0.80 10.88
CA GLY A 15 6.96 0.57 11.27
C GLY A 15 5.62 1.01 10.68
N TYR A 16 5.17 2.22 11.06
CA TYR A 16 4.00 2.85 10.45
C TYR A 16 4.25 3.24 9.00
N ASN A 17 3.19 3.25 8.17
CA ASN A 17 3.21 3.67 6.77
C ASN A 17 4.20 2.88 5.89
N LYS A 18 4.52 1.64 6.30
CA LYS A 18 5.41 0.73 5.57
C LYS A 18 4.63 -0.52 5.20
N PRO A 19 4.06 -0.58 3.98
CA PRO A 19 3.34 -1.77 3.54
C PRO A 19 4.23 -3.01 3.54
N LYS A 20 3.64 -4.16 3.83
CA LYS A 20 4.26 -5.48 3.72
C LYS A 20 3.35 -6.39 2.88
N LYS A 21 3.94 -7.38 2.20
CA LYS A 21 3.17 -8.45 1.56
C LYS A 21 2.51 -9.33 2.62
N THR A 22 1.37 -9.89 2.27
CA THR A 22 0.60 -10.84 3.08
C THR A 22 0.26 -12.07 2.24
N PRO A 23 1.23 -12.98 2.01
CA PRO A 23 1.01 -14.18 1.22
C PRO A 23 -0.06 -15.08 1.86
N GLY A 24 -0.96 -15.64 1.05
CA GLY A 24 -2.03 -16.52 1.53
C GLY A 24 -3.23 -15.80 2.14
N GLU A 25 -3.20 -14.47 2.27
CA GLU A 25 -4.30 -13.67 2.81
C GLU A 25 -5.22 -13.13 1.70
N ASN A 26 -6.44 -12.74 2.09
CA ASN A 26 -7.46 -12.17 1.17
C ASN A 26 -7.03 -10.86 0.47
N LYS A 27 -5.97 -10.20 0.94
CA LYS A 27 -5.41 -8.99 0.35
C LYS A 27 -3.90 -9.13 0.23
N LYS A 28 -3.34 -8.55 -0.84
CA LYS A 28 -1.92 -8.71 -1.18
C LYS A 28 -0.98 -8.00 -0.20
N PHE A 29 -1.42 -6.87 0.34
CA PHE A 29 -0.63 -6.04 1.24
C PHE A 29 -1.39 -5.66 2.50
N ALA A 30 -0.64 -5.44 3.58
CA ALA A 30 -1.10 -4.81 4.80
C ALA A 30 -0.15 -3.68 5.23
N VAL A 31 -0.71 -2.63 5.82
CA VAL A 31 0.06 -1.51 6.36
C VAL A 31 -0.56 -1.03 7.67
N LEU A 32 0.29 -0.78 8.66
CA LEU A 32 -0.11 -0.17 9.92
C LEU A 32 -0.04 1.35 9.80
N VAL A 33 -1.13 2.04 10.14
CA VAL A 33 -1.23 3.50 10.09
C VAL A 33 -1.81 4.04 11.40
N LYS A 34 -1.65 5.34 11.61
CA LYS A 34 -2.34 6.11 12.64
C LYS A 34 -3.56 6.79 12.02
N ASP A 35 -4.72 6.69 12.66
CA ASP A 35 -5.89 7.48 12.28
C ASP A 35 -5.74 8.95 12.74
N LYS A 36 -6.75 9.78 12.43
CA LYS A 36 -6.78 11.19 12.84
C LYS A 36 -6.75 11.41 14.36
N ASN A 37 -7.08 10.38 15.14
CA ASN A 37 -7.10 10.41 16.61
C ASN A 37 -5.85 9.73 17.22
N GLY A 38 -4.86 9.35 16.39
CA GLY A 38 -3.66 8.66 16.85
C GLY A 38 -3.85 7.18 17.21
N LYS A 39 -4.99 6.57 16.84
CA LYS A 39 -5.24 5.14 17.03
C LYS A 39 -4.61 4.32 15.92
N ASP A 40 -4.12 3.15 16.28
CA ASP A 40 -3.55 2.19 15.33
C ASP A 40 -4.65 1.56 14.47
N LYS A 41 -4.41 1.48 13.16
CA LYS A 41 -5.31 0.82 12.21
C LYS A 41 -4.49 0.02 11.19
N ILE A 42 -4.88 -1.22 10.95
CA ILE A 42 -4.36 -2.00 9.82
C ILE A 42 -5.23 -1.68 8.60
N VAL A 43 -4.59 -1.27 7.51
CA VAL A 43 -5.23 -1.18 6.19
C VAL A 43 -4.73 -2.33 5.34
N ARG A 44 -5.67 -3.13 4.81
CA ARG A 44 -5.38 -4.21 3.85
C ARG A 44 -5.82 -3.78 2.46
N PHE A 45 -4.98 -4.02 1.46
CA PHE A 45 -5.21 -3.53 0.10
C PHE A 45 -4.49 -4.39 -0.96
N GLY A 46 -4.86 -4.17 -2.22
CA GLY A 46 -4.35 -4.93 -3.36
C GLY A 46 -5.00 -6.31 -3.50
N ASP A 47 -5.13 -6.75 -4.74
CA ASP A 47 -5.68 -8.07 -5.07
C ASP A 47 -4.56 -9.12 -5.09
N PRO A 48 -4.65 -10.23 -4.33
CA PRO A 48 -3.63 -11.27 -4.33
C PRO A 48 -3.34 -11.85 -5.73
N ASN A 49 -4.32 -11.88 -6.61
CA ASN A 49 -4.26 -12.52 -7.93
C ASN A 49 -3.82 -11.58 -9.06
N MET A 50 -3.66 -10.28 -8.79
CA MET A 50 -3.19 -9.32 -9.78
C MET A 50 -1.73 -8.94 -9.58
N GLU A 51 -0.99 -8.83 -10.66
CA GLU A 51 0.32 -8.17 -10.66
C GLU A 51 0.12 -6.67 -10.47
N HIS A 52 0.84 -6.09 -9.51
CA HIS A 52 0.81 -4.66 -9.23
C HIS A 52 2.10 -4.03 -9.76
N HIS A 53 2.05 -2.80 -10.29
CA HIS A 53 3.26 -2.21 -10.90
C HIS A 53 4.37 -1.94 -9.87
N SER A 54 4.07 -1.97 -8.58
CA SER A 54 5.05 -1.97 -7.48
C SER A 54 5.90 -3.24 -7.38
N GLU A 55 5.44 -4.32 -7.99
CA GLU A 55 6.17 -5.57 -8.14
C GLU A 55 6.97 -5.60 -9.45
N GLY A 56 6.65 -4.72 -10.39
CA GLY A 56 7.41 -4.51 -11.62
C GLY A 56 8.71 -3.74 -11.39
N GLY A 57 9.58 -3.74 -12.40
CA GLY A 57 10.85 -3.01 -12.36
C GLY A 57 10.67 -1.48 -12.39
N LYS A 58 11.72 -0.73 -12.05
CA LYS A 58 11.73 0.75 -12.11
C LYS A 58 11.71 1.32 -13.55
N LYS A 59 11.46 0.50 -14.57
CA LYS A 59 11.40 0.86 -15.99
C LYS A 59 10.31 0.01 -16.67
N GLY A 60 9.66 0.55 -17.70
CA GLY A 60 8.71 -0.19 -18.53
C GLY A 60 7.39 -0.51 -17.83
N SER A 61 7.25 -1.71 -17.26
CA SER A 61 5.98 -2.23 -16.73
C SER A 61 5.74 -2.00 -15.24
N GLY A 62 6.66 -1.35 -14.51
CA GLY A 62 6.50 -1.03 -13.09
C GLY A 62 6.38 0.48 -12.79
N HIS A 63 6.73 0.90 -11.58
CA HIS A 63 6.71 2.31 -11.12
C HIS A 63 7.54 3.31 -11.97
N GLY A 64 8.26 2.86 -12.99
CA GLY A 64 9.04 3.70 -13.89
C GLY A 64 8.25 4.34 -15.04
N ASP A 65 7.00 3.92 -15.27
CA ASP A 65 6.21 4.40 -16.40
C ASP A 65 5.22 5.49 -15.98
N ALA A 66 5.58 6.73 -16.29
CA ALA A 66 4.79 7.91 -15.98
C ALA A 66 3.41 7.90 -16.67
N LYS A 67 3.31 7.37 -17.89
CA LYS A 67 2.04 7.32 -18.64
C LYS A 67 1.10 6.28 -18.04
N ARG A 68 1.60 5.12 -17.62
CA ARG A 68 0.81 4.14 -16.87
C ARG A 68 0.35 4.71 -15.53
N ARG A 69 1.23 5.41 -14.82
CA ARG A 69 0.89 6.11 -13.57
C ARG A 69 -0.26 7.08 -13.77
N GLU A 70 -0.15 7.96 -14.76
CA GLU A 70 -1.15 8.98 -15.04
C GLU A 70 -2.51 8.36 -15.36
N ASN A 71 -2.54 7.35 -16.23
CA ASN A 71 -3.76 6.63 -16.57
C ASN A 71 -4.39 5.93 -15.36
N PHE A 72 -3.57 5.26 -14.53
CA PHE A 72 -4.06 4.66 -13.29
C PHE A 72 -4.65 5.72 -12.35
N ARG A 73 -3.95 6.85 -12.18
CA ARG A 73 -4.38 7.94 -11.32
C ARG A 73 -5.71 8.55 -11.75
N SER A 74 -5.87 8.75 -13.05
CA SER A 74 -7.10 9.27 -13.66
C SER A 74 -8.28 8.30 -13.44
N ARG A 75 -8.10 7.01 -13.75
CA ARG A 75 -9.18 6.00 -13.59
C ARG A 75 -9.58 5.72 -12.15
N HIS A 76 -8.68 5.96 -11.20
CA HIS A 76 -8.91 5.65 -9.78
C HIS A 76 -9.14 6.88 -8.91
N ASN A 77 -9.28 8.08 -9.48
CA ASN A 77 -9.44 9.36 -8.78
C ASN A 77 -8.40 9.53 -7.67
N CYS A 78 -7.13 9.29 -7.98
CA CYS A 78 -6.07 9.31 -6.98
C CYS A 78 -5.83 10.70 -6.37
N ASP A 79 -6.33 11.76 -7.00
CA ASP A 79 -6.24 13.11 -6.47
C ASP A 79 -7.17 13.35 -5.28
N GLU A 80 -8.28 12.62 -5.18
CA GLU A 80 -9.22 12.71 -4.05
C GLU A 80 -8.79 11.81 -2.88
N LYS A 81 -8.01 10.76 -3.15
CA LYS A 81 -7.61 9.74 -2.18
C LYS A 81 -6.38 10.17 -1.38
N LYS A 82 -6.59 11.05 -0.40
CA LYS A 82 -5.51 11.56 0.49
C LYS A 82 -5.45 10.88 1.86
N ASP A 83 -6.48 10.13 2.25
CA ASP A 83 -6.57 9.51 3.57
C ASP A 83 -5.80 8.17 3.63
N LYS A 84 -4.68 8.15 4.38
CA LYS A 84 -3.84 6.97 4.63
C LYS A 84 -4.58 5.84 5.36
N THR A 85 -5.72 6.10 5.97
CA THR A 85 -6.54 5.07 6.61
C THR A 85 -7.43 4.31 5.64
N THR A 86 -7.39 4.65 4.35
CA THR A 86 -8.17 4.02 3.28
C THR A 86 -7.30 3.16 2.35
N PRO A 87 -7.80 2.02 1.86
CA PRO A 87 -7.09 1.21 0.86
C PRO A 87 -6.77 1.98 -0.43
N GLY A 88 -7.66 2.88 -0.85
CA GLY A 88 -7.51 3.65 -2.07
C GLY A 88 -6.26 4.53 -2.10
N TYR A 89 -5.91 5.15 -0.97
CA TYR A 89 -4.64 5.89 -0.85
C TYR A 89 -3.45 4.99 -1.15
N TRP A 90 -3.43 3.78 -0.57
CA TRP A 90 -2.31 2.86 -0.74
C TRP A 90 -2.23 2.27 -2.14
N SER A 91 -3.37 1.99 -2.78
CA SER A 91 -3.38 1.64 -4.19
C SER A 91 -2.76 2.74 -5.05
N CYS A 92 -3.15 4.00 -4.84
CA CYS A 92 -2.65 5.14 -5.61
C CYS A 92 -1.18 5.53 -5.37
N ASN A 93 -0.59 5.11 -4.25
CA ASN A 93 0.76 5.56 -3.85
C ASN A 93 1.78 4.43 -3.72
N TYR A 94 1.34 3.19 -3.49
CA TYR A 94 2.21 2.06 -3.27
C TYR A 94 2.09 0.96 -4.31
N SER A 95 0.89 0.62 -4.80
CA SER A 95 0.68 -0.54 -5.67
C SER A 95 0.22 -0.22 -7.09
N TRP A 96 0.09 1.07 -7.41
CA TRP A 96 -0.19 1.54 -8.77
C TRP A 96 0.92 1.15 -9.71
#